data_AF-A0A1Y3S8E7-F1
#
_entry.id   AF-A0A1Y3S8E7-F1
#
_cell.length_a   1.000
_cell.length_b   1.000
_cell.length_c   1.000
_cell.angle_alpha   90.00
_cell.angle_beta   90.00
_cell.angle_gamma   90.00
#
_symmetry.space_group_name_H-M   'P 1'
#
loop_
_entity.id
_entity.type
_entity.pdbx_description
1 polymer ?
#
loop_
_entity_poly.entity_id
_entity_poly.type
_entity_poly.pdbx_seq_one_letter_code
_entity_poly.pdbx_strand_id
1 'polypeptide(L)'
;MTDRLPNLWPLWLRAAWQKRMWINSAPCWTNSVEEIMDEFLLGLFTLSLGGSVLVLAIMGLSRLTRSRYAARWRCVVWLLLCLRLAVPLVFTFPHTTPVQIPAPALDRPVAATAPPSSQPLPTLPEEAQDQTQSLSIAQVLCVVWAVGVGGVFLWSVGSHLRLRRYLKRWSIPVSDQVICNRYHAQAQRCNANRVPPLVHCPGLQVPMLAGVVHPVLMLPEHVEANQMLDYALLHELIHYRRKDICLKVVAIWAAAIHWFNPLVWLMVRQVEQDMELACDEAALTVLPPQEHRAYGETILRAAAQKASH
;
A
#
# COMPACT_ATOMS: atom_id res chain seq x y z
N MET A 1 -34.40 -52.68 44.95
CA MET A 1 -34.65 -53.83 44.06
C MET A 1 -34.52 -53.33 42.64
N THR A 2 -33.79 -54.10 41.85
CA THR A 2 -33.37 -53.84 40.48
C THR A 2 -34.55 -53.67 39.54
N ASP A 3 -34.55 -52.61 38.72
CA ASP A 3 -35.19 -52.69 37.40
C ASP A 3 -34.30 -52.08 36.32
N ARG A 4 -34.04 -52.95 35.36
CA ARG A 4 -33.13 -52.85 34.22
C ARG A 4 -33.98 -52.58 32.97
N LEU A 5 -33.45 -51.70 32.12
CA LEU A 5 -33.51 -51.68 30.63
C LEU A 5 -34.60 -50.85 29.92
N PRO A 6 -34.39 -50.41 28.64
CA PRO A 6 -33.20 -50.63 27.79
C PRO A 6 -32.64 -49.43 26.98
N ASN A 7 -31.35 -49.55 26.70
CA ASN A 7 -30.61 -48.90 25.60
C ASN A 7 -31.01 -49.48 24.21
N LEU A 8 -32.22 -49.22 23.70
CA LEU A 8 -32.65 -49.67 22.36
C LEU A 8 -32.70 -48.53 21.35
N TRP A 9 -31.55 -47.95 21.03
CA TRP A 9 -31.42 -47.21 19.78
C TRP A 9 -30.25 -47.76 18.97
N PRO A 10 -30.48 -48.28 17.76
CA PRO A 10 -29.41 -48.77 16.90
C PRO A 10 -28.36 -47.69 16.61
N LEU A 11 -27.08 -48.07 16.60
CA LEU A 11 -25.96 -47.15 16.39
C LEU A 11 -26.09 -46.29 15.10
N TRP A 12 -26.68 -46.84 14.04
CA TRP A 12 -26.92 -46.12 12.78
C TRP A 12 -27.95 -44.99 12.91
N LEU A 13 -28.92 -45.13 13.82
CA LEU A 13 -29.97 -44.13 14.01
C LEU A 13 -29.42 -43.01 14.93
N ARG A 14 -28.46 -43.31 15.84
CA ARG A 14 -27.70 -42.29 16.60
C ARG A 14 -26.83 -41.49 15.64
N ALA A 15 -26.15 -42.15 14.71
CA ALA A 15 -25.38 -41.50 13.67
C ALA A 15 -26.25 -40.62 12.75
N ALA A 16 -27.46 -41.07 12.39
CA ALA A 16 -28.40 -40.28 11.60
C ALA A 16 -28.94 -39.05 12.36
N TRP A 17 -29.21 -39.19 13.66
CA TRP A 17 -29.64 -38.07 14.52
C TRP A 17 -28.52 -37.06 14.74
N GLN A 18 -27.29 -37.52 14.96
CA GLN A 18 -26.09 -36.69 15.11
C GLN A 18 -25.70 -35.99 13.81
N LYS A 19 -25.88 -36.64 12.65
CA LYS A 19 -25.69 -36.04 11.32
C LYS A 19 -26.77 -35.01 10.99
N ARG A 20 -28.02 -35.21 11.44
CA ARG A 20 -29.13 -34.26 11.29
C ARG A 20 -29.00 -33.06 12.24
N MET A 21 -28.44 -33.25 13.43
CA MET A 21 -28.03 -32.15 14.32
C MET A 21 -26.89 -31.34 13.70
N TRP A 22 -25.88 -31.98 13.11
CA TRP A 22 -24.78 -31.29 12.42
C TRP A 22 -25.24 -30.49 11.18
N ILE A 23 -26.22 -31.00 10.41
CA ILE A 23 -26.76 -30.29 9.24
C ILE A 23 -27.60 -29.07 9.64
N ASN A 24 -28.31 -29.13 10.77
CA ASN A 24 -29.08 -28.00 11.30
C ASN A 24 -28.26 -27.07 12.23
N SER A 25 -26.99 -27.39 12.45
CA SER A 25 -26.01 -26.57 13.18
C SER A 25 -24.98 -26.00 12.21
N ALA A 26 -25.41 -25.49 11.06
CA ALA A 26 -24.54 -24.66 10.23
C ALA A 26 -24.23 -23.39 11.04
N PRO A 27 -23.01 -23.21 11.58
CA PRO A 27 -22.69 -22.03 12.37
C PRO A 27 -22.60 -20.84 11.41
N CYS A 28 -23.24 -19.73 11.73
CA CYS A 28 -22.71 -18.35 11.76
C CYS A 28 -21.52 -17.93 10.85
N TRP A 29 -21.27 -18.50 9.67
CA TRP A 29 -20.14 -18.07 8.82
C TRP A 29 -20.42 -16.73 8.13
N THR A 30 -21.68 -16.47 7.76
CA THR A 30 -22.07 -15.24 7.05
C THR A 30 -21.92 -14.00 7.92
N ASN A 31 -22.39 -14.06 9.17
CA ASN A 31 -22.26 -12.94 10.12
C ASN A 31 -20.79 -12.65 10.42
N SER A 32 -19.94 -13.68 10.55
CA SER A 32 -18.50 -13.47 10.76
C SER A 32 -17.80 -12.84 9.56
N VAL A 33 -18.18 -13.17 8.32
CA VAL A 33 -17.56 -12.56 7.13
C VAL A 33 -17.96 -11.09 6.97
N GLU A 34 -19.25 -10.76 7.17
CA GLU A 34 -19.70 -9.36 7.11
C GLU A 34 -19.08 -8.53 8.24
N GLU A 35 -19.01 -9.04 9.47
CA GLU A 35 -18.31 -8.38 10.58
C GLU A 35 -16.83 -8.13 10.26
N ILE A 36 -16.13 -9.11 9.67
CA ILE A 36 -14.72 -8.94 9.26
C ILE A 36 -14.60 -7.85 8.18
N MET A 37 -15.53 -7.79 7.23
CA MET A 37 -15.52 -6.81 6.15
C MET A 37 -15.80 -5.40 6.68
N ASP A 38 -16.75 -5.26 7.60
CA ASP A 38 -17.07 -3.98 8.23
C ASP A 38 -15.91 -3.47 9.10
N GLU A 39 -15.33 -4.34 9.95
CA GLU A 39 -14.13 -4.02 10.73
C GLU A 39 -12.96 -3.60 9.84
N PHE A 40 -12.77 -4.31 8.72
CA PHE A 40 -11.74 -3.97 7.73
C PHE A 40 -12.00 -2.60 7.09
N LEU A 41 -13.22 -2.34 6.62
CA LEU A 41 -13.59 -1.06 5.98
C LEU A 41 -13.48 0.11 6.96
N LEU A 42 -14.00 -0.05 8.18
CA LEU A 42 -13.89 0.96 9.25
C LEU A 42 -12.44 1.21 9.61
N GLY A 43 -11.63 0.15 9.72
CA GLY A 43 -10.19 0.25 9.90
C GLY A 43 -9.53 1.05 8.78
N LEU A 44 -9.82 0.71 7.52
CA LEU A 44 -9.30 1.41 6.34
C LEU A 44 -9.66 2.90 6.34
N PHE A 45 -10.93 3.24 6.59
CA PHE A 45 -11.38 4.63 6.66
C PHE A 45 -10.73 5.40 7.81
N THR A 46 -10.61 4.77 8.98
CA THR A 46 -9.95 5.37 10.16
C THR A 46 -8.48 5.65 9.86
N LEU A 47 -7.78 4.72 9.20
CA LEU A 47 -6.40 4.92 8.74
C LEU A 47 -6.30 6.04 7.72
N SER A 48 -7.23 6.11 6.78
CA SER A 48 -7.26 7.15 5.75
C SER A 48 -7.50 8.54 6.34
N LEU A 49 -8.43 8.65 7.29
CA LEU A 49 -8.76 9.90 7.96
C LEU A 49 -7.61 10.36 8.88
N GLY A 50 -7.09 9.46 9.71
CA GLY A 50 -5.92 9.76 10.56
C GLY A 50 -4.68 10.11 9.73
N GLY A 51 -4.45 9.38 8.64
CA GLY A 51 -3.40 9.68 7.66
C GLY A 51 -3.54 11.07 7.07
N SER A 52 -4.75 11.47 6.69
CA SER A 52 -5.05 12.81 6.16
C SER A 52 -4.69 13.92 7.15
N VAL A 53 -5.05 13.75 8.43
CA VAL A 53 -4.69 14.70 9.49
C VAL A 53 -3.16 14.79 9.62
N LEU A 54 -2.45 13.66 9.59
CA LEU A 54 -0.99 13.65 9.64
C LEU A 54 -0.37 14.32 8.42
N VAL A 55 -0.88 14.08 7.21
CA VAL A 55 -0.42 14.76 5.98
C VAL A 55 -0.53 16.27 6.15
N LEU A 56 -1.70 16.77 6.57
CA LEU A 56 -1.91 18.20 6.79
C LEU A 56 -1.02 18.77 7.89
N ALA A 57 -0.85 18.05 9.01
CA ALA A 57 0.01 18.45 10.10
C ALA A 57 1.48 18.53 9.68
N ILE A 58 1.98 17.53 8.94
CA ILE A 58 3.35 17.53 8.40
C ILE A 58 3.50 18.65 7.37
N MET A 59 2.54 18.85 6.47
CA MET A 59 2.58 19.96 5.51
C MET A 59 2.61 21.32 6.22
N GLY A 60 1.79 21.50 7.26
CA GLY A 60 1.79 22.67 8.12
C GLY A 60 3.15 22.88 8.77
N LEU A 61 3.63 21.91 9.55
CA LEU A 61 4.90 21.97 10.27
C LEU A 61 6.09 22.16 9.32
N SER A 62 6.08 21.50 8.16
CA SER A 62 7.13 21.62 7.14
C SER A 62 7.32 23.07 6.72
N ARG A 63 6.25 23.86 6.57
CA ARG A 63 6.34 25.30 6.22
C ARG A 63 7.11 26.09 7.28
N LEU A 64 6.91 25.79 8.57
CA LEU A 64 7.61 26.48 9.66
C LEU A 64 9.06 26.01 9.83
N THR A 65 9.34 24.77 9.45
CA THR A 65 10.61 24.09 9.76
C THR A 65 11.57 24.03 8.57
N ARG A 66 11.18 24.54 7.38
CA ARG A 66 12.00 24.51 6.15
C ARG A 66 13.41 25.05 6.34
N SER A 67 13.60 26.05 7.20
CA SER A 67 14.92 26.67 7.42
C SER A 67 15.79 25.95 8.44
N ARG A 68 15.23 25.03 9.23
CA ARG A 68 15.91 24.42 10.39
C ARG A 68 16.25 22.95 10.22
N TYR A 69 15.50 22.22 9.39
CA TYR A 69 15.68 20.77 9.24
C TYR A 69 16.06 20.40 7.82
N ALA A 70 17.11 19.59 7.70
CA ALA A 70 17.56 19.05 6.42
C ALA A 70 16.43 18.25 5.74
N ALA A 71 16.24 18.45 4.44
CA ALA A 71 15.20 17.82 3.63
C ALA A 71 15.20 16.29 3.70
N ARG A 72 16.36 15.67 3.96
CA ARG A 72 16.48 14.22 4.23
C ARG A 72 15.55 13.72 5.33
N TRP A 73 15.35 14.49 6.41
CA TRP A 73 14.51 14.06 7.53
C TRP A 73 13.03 14.11 7.17
N ARG A 74 12.62 15.07 6.33
CA ARG A 74 11.27 15.12 5.77
C ARG A 74 10.98 13.87 4.93
N CYS A 75 11.93 13.44 4.10
CA CYS A 75 11.81 12.20 3.33
C CYS A 75 11.62 10.96 4.24
N VAL A 76 12.33 10.90 5.37
CA VAL A 76 12.17 9.80 6.35
C VAL A 76 10.78 9.83 7.01
N VAL A 77 10.31 11.00 7.43
CA VAL A 77 8.95 11.16 7.99
C VAL A 77 7.90 10.70 6.98
N TRP A 78 8.03 11.10 5.72
CA TRP A 78 7.15 10.64 4.65
C TRP A 78 7.22 9.14 4.42
N LEU A 79 8.42 8.54 4.44
CA LEU A 79 8.58 7.09 4.29
C LEU A 79 7.83 6.34 5.40
N LEU A 80 7.95 6.79 6.66
CA LEU A 80 7.27 6.18 7.79
C LEU A 80 5.75 6.28 7.67
N LEU A 81 5.23 7.45 7.26
CA LEU A 81 3.80 7.63 7.03
C LEU A 81 3.31 6.75 5.87
N CYS A 82 4.03 6.70 4.74
CA CYS A 82 3.64 5.87 3.61
C CYS A 82 3.66 4.39 3.97
N LEU A 83 4.66 3.93 4.73
CA LEU A 83 4.71 2.55 5.21
C LEU A 83 3.53 2.24 6.15
N ARG A 84 3.18 3.18 7.03
CA ARG A 84 2.02 3.04 7.93
C ARG A 84 0.69 2.97 7.18
N LEU A 85 0.55 3.71 6.07
CA LEU A 85 -0.64 3.70 5.21
C LEU A 85 -0.69 2.50 4.27
N ALA A 86 0.47 1.99 3.84
CA ALA A 86 0.59 0.84 2.95
C ALA A 86 0.30 -0.50 3.64
N VAL A 87 0.34 -0.52 4.97
CA VAL A 87 0.17 -1.73 5.78
C VAL A 87 -1.16 -1.64 6.53
N PRO A 88 -2.26 -2.20 5.97
CA PRO A 88 -3.54 -2.31 6.67
C PRO A 88 -3.49 -3.48 7.65
N LEU A 89 -2.52 -3.48 8.58
CA LEU A 89 -2.48 -4.46 9.67
C LEU A 89 -3.49 -4.04 10.73
N VAL A 90 -4.75 -4.33 10.46
CA VAL A 90 -5.68 -4.59 11.56
C VAL A 90 -5.33 -6.02 12.00
N PHE A 91 -4.37 -6.15 12.91
CA PHE A 91 -4.24 -7.41 13.65
C PHE A 91 -5.48 -7.49 14.53
N THR A 92 -6.54 -8.08 13.99
CA THR A 92 -7.63 -8.60 14.80
C THR A 92 -7.02 -9.73 15.62
N PHE A 93 -6.53 -9.41 16.81
CA PHE A 93 -6.37 -10.45 17.81
C PHE A 93 -7.77 -11.04 17.97
N PRO A 94 -8.00 -12.33 17.66
CA PRO A 94 -9.27 -12.93 17.97
C PRO A 94 -9.48 -12.68 19.45
N HIS A 95 -10.53 -11.93 19.79
CA HIS A 95 -10.89 -11.66 21.17
C HIS A 95 -10.75 -12.99 21.90
N THR A 96 -9.89 -13.03 22.91
CA THR A 96 -9.78 -14.16 23.81
C THR A 96 -11.19 -14.45 24.27
N THR A 97 -11.82 -15.49 23.71
CA THR A 97 -13.15 -15.92 24.10
C THR A 97 -13.04 -16.13 25.61
N PRO A 98 -13.77 -15.38 26.45
CA PRO A 98 -13.74 -15.64 27.86
C PRO A 98 -14.11 -17.12 28.00
N VAL A 99 -13.19 -17.92 28.54
CA VAL A 99 -13.44 -19.32 28.84
C VAL A 99 -14.71 -19.34 29.67
N GLN A 100 -15.81 -19.81 29.07
CA GLN A 100 -17.05 -20.03 29.80
C GLN A 100 -16.78 -21.18 30.76
N ILE A 101 -16.37 -20.86 31.98
CA ILE A 101 -16.32 -21.82 33.07
C ILE A 101 -17.78 -22.23 33.29
N PRO A 102 -18.16 -23.51 33.12
CA PRO A 102 -19.50 -23.96 33.42
C PRO A 102 -19.79 -23.62 34.89
N ALA A 103 -20.75 -22.74 35.14
CA ALA A 103 -21.18 -22.46 36.50
C ALA A 103 -21.69 -23.77 37.12
N PRO A 104 -21.28 -24.12 38.36
CA PRO A 104 -21.76 -25.33 39.00
C PRO A 104 -23.29 -25.26 39.10
N ALA A 105 -23.96 -26.27 38.55
CA ALA A 105 -25.39 -26.41 38.68
C ALA A 105 -25.73 -26.54 40.18
N LEU A 106 -26.34 -25.52 40.75
CA LEU A 106 -27.02 -25.65 42.04
C LEU A 106 -28.24 -26.54 41.80
N ASP A 107 -28.19 -27.76 42.32
CA ASP A 107 -29.32 -28.68 42.38
C ASP A 107 -30.51 -27.97 43.05
N ARG A 108 -31.42 -27.47 42.23
CA ARG A 108 -32.69 -26.94 42.69
C ARG A 108 -33.66 -28.12 42.77
N PRO A 109 -34.20 -28.45 43.94
CA PRO A 109 -35.08 -29.60 44.07
C PRO A 109 -36.35 -29.39 43.24
N VAL A 110 -36.65 -30.42 42.44
CA VAL A 110 -37.85 -30.58 41.64
C VAL A 110 -39.08 -30.66 42.55
N ALA A 111 -39.99 -29.71 42.42
CA ALA A 111 -41.38 -29.77 42.84
C ALA A 111 -42.15 -28.76 41.94
N ALA A 112 -43.27 -29.03 41.30
CA ALA A 112 -44.15 -30.18 41.28
C ALA A 112 -44.94 -30.16 39.96
N THR A 113 -45.45 -31.34 39.62
CA THR A 113 -46.36 -31.74 38.55
C THR A 113 -47.49 -30.74 38.23
N ALA A 114 -47.69 -30.42 36.94
CA ALA A 114 -48.97 -29.97 36.38
C ALA A 114 -49.26 -30.77 35.07
N PRO A 115 -50.52 -31.15 34.80
CA PRO A 115 -50.88 -32.14 33.77
C PRO A 115 -50.82 -31.59 32.33
N PRO A 116 -50.74 -32.46 31.31
CA PRO A 116 -50.64 -32.05 29.92
C PRO A 116 -52.03 -31.63 29.40
N SER A 117 -52.16 -30.38 28.97
CA SER A 117 -53.30 -29.95 28.16
C SER A 117 -52.82 -29.83 26.72
N SER A 118 -53.12 -30.87 25.94
CA SER A 118 -52.86 -30.97 24.52
C SER A 118 -53.97 -30.31 23.71
N GLN A 119 -53.71 -29.12 23.19
CA GLN A 119 -54.40 -28.59 22.01
C GLN A 119 -53.37 -28.11 20.99
N PRO A 120 -53.34 -28.64 19.76
CA PRO A 120 -52.57 -28.05 18.67
C PRO A 120 -53.31 -26.80 18.19
N LEU A 121 -52.70 -25.64 18.41
CA LEU A 121 -53.12 -24.38 17.77
C LEU A 121 -52.80 -24.47 16.27
N PRO A 122 -53.64 -23.96 15.35
CA PRO A 122 -53.33 -24.00 13.92
C PRO A 122 -52.04 -23.20 13.65
N THR A 123 -51.01 -23.89 13.18
CA THR A 123 -49.82 -23.27 12.60
C THR A 123 -50.26 -22.49 11.37
N LEU A 124 -50.22 -21.15 11.46
CA LEU A 124 -50.28 -20.29 10.29
C LEU A 124 -49.18 -20.75 9.31
N PRO A 125 -49.42 -20.70 7.98
CA PRO A 125 -48.39 -21.00 7.01
C PRO A 125 -47.17 -20.14 7.32
N GLU A 126 -46.07 -20.79 7.68
CA GLU A 126 -44.76 -20.18 7.77
C GLU A 126 -44.48 -19.62 6.37
N GLU A 127 -44.62 -18.30 6.23
CA GLU A 127 -44.23 -17.60 5.01
C GLU A 127 -42.82 -18.05 4.71
N ALA A 128 -42.66 -18.76 3.59
CA ALA A 128 -41.36 -19.09 3.06
C ALA A 128 -40.68 -17.75 2.77
N GLN A 129 -39.85 -17.31 3.71
CA GLN A 129 -39.00 -16.15 3.52
C GLN A 129 -38.08 -16.50 2.36
N ASP A 130 -38.43 -15.96 1.20
CA ASP A 130 -37.64 -16.03 0.00
C ASP A 130 -36.28 -15.41 0.36
N GLN A 131 -35.27 -16.27 0.57
CA GLN A 131 -33.90 -15.83 0.84
C GLN A 131 -33.33 -15.30 -0.48
N THR A 132 -33.83 -14.15 -0.93
CA THR A 132 -33.12 -13.33 -1.90
C THR A 132 -31.78 -12.98 -1.26
N GLN A 133 -30.71 -13.60 -1.75
CA GLN A 133 -29.33 -13.25 -1.42
C GLN A 133 -29.06 -11.83 -1.96
N SER A 134 -29.53 -10.82 -1.24
CA SER A 134 -29.21 -9.43 -1.53
C SER A 134 -27.76 -9.18 -1.14
N LEU A 135 -26.97 -8.67 -2.09
CA LEU A 135 -25.60 -8.23 -1.81
C LEU A 135 -25.61 -7.15 -0.72
N SER A 136 -24.81 -7.35 0.33
CA SER A 136 -24.65 -6.36 1.39
C SER A 136 -23.86 -5.15 0.89
N ILE A 137 -24.14 -3.97 1.41
CA ILE A 137 -23.44 -2.71 1.07
C ILE A 137 -21.93 -2.86 1.33
N ALA A 138 -21.55 -3.52 2.42
CA ALA A 138 -20.16 -3.80 2.76
C ALA A 138 -19.46 -4.63 1.68
N GLN A 139 -20.17 -5.60 1.09
CA GLN A 139 -19.66 -6.41 -0.02
C GLN A 139 -19.43 -5.58 -1.27
N VAL A 140 -20.38 -4.72 -1.63
CA VAL A 140 -20.22 -3.82 -2.77
C VAL A 140 -19.03 -2.88 -2.55
N LEU A 141 -18.89 -2.28 -1.36
CA LEU A 141 -17.78 -1.37 -1.04
C LEU A 141 -16.42 -2.07 -1.06
N CYS A 142 -16.31 -3.27 -0.50
CA CYS A 142 -15.09 -4.08 -0.56
C CYS A 142 -14.70 -4.44 -2.00
N VAL A 143 -15.67 -4.83 -2.83
CA VAL A 143 -15.42 -5.12 -4.25
C VAL A 143 -14.96 -3.87 -4.99
N VAL A 144 -15.65 -2.74 -4.81
CA VAL A 144 -15.27 -1.45 -5.43
C VAL A 144 -13.86 -1.03 -4.99
N TRP A 145 -13.56 -1.15 -3.70
CA TRP A 145 -12.23 -0.87 -3.17
C TRP A 145 -11.17 -1.78 -3.80
N ALA A 146 -11.40 -3.09 -3.84
CA ALA A 146 -10.47 -4.07 -4.40
C ALA A 146 -10.24 -3.86 -5.90
N VAL A 147 -11.29 -3.52 -6.65
CA VAL A 147 -11.19 -3.15 -8.07
C VAL A 147 -10.35 -1.89 -8.25
N GLY A 148 -10.52 -0.88 -7.40
CA GLY A 148 -9.70 0.34 -7.43
C GLY A 148 -8.23 0.07 -7.17
N VAL A 149 -7.92 -0.68 -6.10
CA VAL A 149 -6.54 -1.11 -5.78
C VAL A 149 -5.95 -1.91 -6.94
N GLY A 150 -6.70 -2.89 -7.45
CA GLY A 150 -6.31 -3.71 -8.59
C GLY A 150 -6.06 -2.89 -9.85
N GLY A 151 -6.90 -1.89 -10.13
CA GLY A 151 -6.75 -0.98 -11.27
C GLY A 151 -5.47 -0.17 -11.19
N VAL A 152 -5.20 0.47 -10.05
CA VAL A 152 -3.95 1.23 -9.84
C VAL A 152 -2.72 0.32 -9.88
N PHE A 153 -2.81 -0.87 -9.31
CA PHE A 153 -1.74 -1.85 -9.35
C PHE A 153 -1.44 -2.31 -10.78
N LEU A 154 -2.46 -2.71 -11.54
CA LEU A 154 -2.33 -3.12 -12.94
C LEU A 154 -1.80 -1.98 -13.81
N TRP A 155 -2.25 -0.75 -13.57
CA TRP A 155 -1.71 0.43 -14.24
C TRP A 155 -0.21 0.62 -13.94
N SER A 156 0.18 0.52 -12.67
CA SER A 156 1.57 0.67 -12.24
C SER A 156 2.47 -0.42 -12.83
N VAL A 157 2.05 -1.69 -12.76
CA VAL A 157 2.76 -2.82 -13.36
C VAL A 157 2.81 -2.68 -14.87
N GLY A 158 1.70 -2.35 -15.52
CA GLY A 158 1.62 -2.14 -16.96
C GLY A 158 2.54 -1.01 -17.43
N SER A 159 2.60 0.11 -16.71
CA SER A 159 3.48 1.24 -16.97
C SER A 159 4.95 0.83 -16.84
N HIS A 160 5.30 0.09 -15.79
CA HIS A 160 6.66 -0.42 -15.58
C HIS A 160 7.07 -1.42 -16.66
N LEU A 161 6.18 -2.33 -17.05
CA LEU A 161 6.43 -3.29 -18.13
C LEU A 161 6.55 -2.58 -19.48
N ARG A 162 5.72 -1.57 -19.75
CA ARG A 162 5.80 -0.75 -20.96
C ARG A 162 7.15 -0.05 -21.03
N LEU A 163 7.58 0.59 -19.94
CA LEU A 163 8.88 1.24 -19.86
C LEU A 163 10.01 0.23 -20.08
N ARG A 164 9.98 -0.93 -19.42
CA ARG A 164 10.99 -1.99 -19.63
C ARG A 164 11.05 -2.47 -21.07
N ARG A 165 9.90 -2.68 -21.72
CA ARG A 165 9.83 -3.08 -23.14
C ARG A 165 10.37 -1.97 -24.05
N TYR A 166 10.04 -0.72 -23.74
CA TYR A 166 10.56 0.45 -24.47
C TYR A 166 12.08 0.53 -24.36
N LEU A 167 12.64 0.46 -23.14
CA LEU A 167 14.09 0.48 -22.92
C LEU A 167 14.77 -0.68 -23.63
N LYS A 168 14.29 -1.91 -23.45
CA LYS A 168 14.88 -3.09 -24.12
C LYS A 168 14.90 -2.95 -25.65
N ARG A 169 13.92 -2.25 -26.24
CA ARG A 169 13.80 -2.12 -27.70
C ARG A 169 14.56 -0.92 -28.27
N TRP A 170 14.63 0.18 -27.54
CA TRP A 170 15.08 1.47 -28.08
C TRP A 170 16.27 2.08 -27.35
N SER A 171 16.72 1.53 -26.22
CA SER A 171 17.90 2.03 -25.53
C SER A 171 19.18 1.46 -26.14
N ILE A 172 20.19 2.30 -26.34
CA ILE A 172 21.50 1.92 -26.86
C ILE A 172 22.55 2.26 -25.79
N PRO A 173 23.46 1.34 -25.40
CA PRO A 173 24.52 1.66 -24.45
C PRO A 173 25.38 2.83 -24.92
N VAL A 174 25.69 3.76 -24.00
CA VAL A 174 26.57 4.89 -24.31
C VAL A 174 27.98 4.36 -24.54
N SER A 175 28.52 4.60 -25.74
CA SER A 175 29.87 4.18 -26.12
C SER A 175 30.87 5.34 -26.20
N ASP A 176 30.41 6.59 -26.07
CA ASP A 176 31.27 7.76 -26.07
C ASP A 176 32.12 7.79 -24.79
N GLN A 177 33.43 7.65 -24.96
CA GLN A 177 34.39 7.60 -23.86
C GLN A 177 34.43 8.91 -23.05
N VAL A 178 34.21 10.06 -23.69
CA VAL A 178 34.21 11.37 -23.01
C VAL A 178 33.03 11.45 -22.04
N ILE A 179 31.85 11.04 -22.49
CA ILE A 179 30.64 11.02 -21.65
C ILE A 179 30.80 9.99 -20.53
N CYS A 180 31.28 8.79 -20.83
CA CYS A 180 31.52 7.75 -19.83
C CYS A 180 32.53 8.20 -18.75
N ASN A 181 33.61 8.87 -19.14
CA ASN A 181 34.59 9.39 -18.18
C ASN A 181 33.97 10.46 -17.26
N ARG A 182 33.19 11.39 -17.83
CA ARG A 182 32.46 12.40 -17.05
C ARG A 182 31.46 11.77 -16.10
N TYR A 183 30.71 10.77 -16.56
CA TYR A 183 29.78 10.02 -15.73
C TYR A 183 30.46 9.34 -14.53
N HIS A 184 31.58 8.64 -14.77
CA HIS A 184 32.35 8.01 -13.70
C HIS A 184 32.97 9.03 -12.73
N ALA A 185 33.41 10.18 -13.23
CA ALA A 185 33.90 11.27 -12.38
C ALA A 185 32.81 11.79 -11.42
N GLN A 186 31.57 11.99 -11.91
CA GLN A 186 30.45 12.41 -11.04
C GLN A 186 30.05 11.31 -10.04
N ALA A 187 30.08 10.04 -10.46
CA ALA A 187 29.81 8.92 -9.56
C ALA A 187 30.82 8.83 -8.42
N GLN A 188 32.11 9.07 -8.70
CA GLN A 188 33.15 9.17 -7.68
C GLN A 188 32.92 10.38 -6.77
N ARG A 189 32.56 11.53 -7.33
CA ARG A 189 32.27 12.76 -6.57
C ARG A 189 31.18 12.54 -5.51
N CYS A 190 30.14 11.76 -5.83
CA CYS A 190 29.07 11.44 -4.87
C CYS A 190 29.27 10.13 -4.10
N ASN A 191 30.45 9.50 -4.16
CA ASN A 191 30.77 8.22 -3.50
C ASN A 191 29.77 7.09 -3.84
N ALA A 192 29.38 6.97 -5.11
CA ALA A 192 28.51 5.89 -5.56
C ALA A 192 29.32 4.60 -5.78
N ASN A 193 29.25 3.67 -4.83
CA ASN A 193 29.94 2.37 -4.89
C ASN A 193 29.52 1.47 -6.06
N ARG A 194 28.30 1.68 -6.56
CA ARG A 194 27.76 1.05 -7.76
C ARG A 194 27.15 2.14 -8.61
N VAL A 195 27.24 2.00 -9.91
CA VAL A 195 26.65 2.95 -10.86
C VAL A 195 25.63 2.21 -11.72
N PRO A 196 24.44 2.80 -11.97
CA PRO A 196 23.50 2.21 -12.92
C PRO A 196 24.09 2.21 -14.34
N PRO A 197 23.67 1.27 -15.21
CA PRO A 197 24.05 1.32 -16.61
C PRO A 197 23.63 2.64 -17.27
N LEU A 198 24.47 3.15 -18.15
CA LEU A 198 24.25 4.38 -18.89
C LEU A 198 23.81 4.05 -20.33
N VAL A 199 22.65 4.54 -20.75
CA VAL A 199 22.09 4.28 -22.08
C VAL A 199 21.57 5.57 -22.74
N HIS A 200 21.73 5.70 -24.05
CA HIS A 200 20.95 6.66 -24.83
C HIS A 200 19.53 6.15 -25.01
N CYS A 201 18.56 7.05 -24.92
CA CYS A 201 17.15 6.73 -25.06
C CYS A 201 16.45 7.81 -25.93
N PRO A 202 15.79 7.43 -27.03
CA PRO A 202 15.13 8.37 -27.91
C PRO A 202 13.92 9.01 -27.23
N GLY A 203 13.66 10.28 -27.55
CA GLY A 203 12.53 11.06 -27.02
C GLY A 203 12.74 11.68 -25.64
N LEU A 204 13.94 11.52 -25.03
CA LEU A 204 14.31 12.24 -23.82
C LEU A 204 15.01 13.56 -24.17
N GLN A 205 14.65 14.63 -23.47
CA GLN A 205 15.35 15.92 -23.56
C GLN A 205 16.34 16.14 -22.43
N VAL A 206 16.11 15.50 -21.28
CA VAL A 206 16.94 15.59 -20.09
C VAL A 206 17.34 14.19 -19.62
N PRO A 207 18.51 14.05 -18.98
CA PRO A 207 18.88 12.82 -18.29
C PRO A 207 17.79 12.40 -17.30
N MET A 208 17.55 11.10 -17.18
CA MET A 208 16.53 10.58 -16.27
C MET A 208 16.91 9.18 -15.76
N LEU A 209 16.78 8.98 -14.45
CA LEU A 209 16.87 7.67 -13.82
C LEU A 209 15.52 6.93 -13.87
N ALA A 210 15.52 5.68 -14.32
CA ALA A 210 14.31 4.86 -14.26
C ALA A 210 14.57 3.39 -13.95
N GLY A 211 13.55 2.72 -13.41
CA GLY A 211 13.56 1.29 -13.10
C GLY A 211 13.70 1.02 -11.61
N VAL A 212 12.71 0.33 -11.04
CA VAL A 212 12.64 0.09 -9.59
C VAL A 212 13.69 -0.93 -9.09
N VAL A 213 13.78 -2.09 -9.75
CA VAL A 213 14.67 -3.19 -9.32
C VAL A 213 16.05 -3.09 -9.96
N HIS A 214 16.09 -2.73 -11.24
CA HIS A 214 17.30 -2.55 -12.01
C HIS A 214 17.27 -1.13 -12.59
N PRO A 215 17.65 -0.12 -11.80
CA PRO A 215 17.69 1.26 -12.26
C PRO A 215 18.72 1.44 -13.36
N VAL A 216 18.36 2.23 -14.36
CA VAL A 216 19.14 2.58 -15.55
C VAL A 216 19.10 4.10 -15.68
N LEU A 217 20.26 4.71 -15.94
CA LEU A 217 20.34 6.14 -16.20
C LEU A 217 20.28 6.34 -17.72
N MET A 218 19.28 7.09 -18.15
CA MET A 218 19.02 7.36 -19.55
C MET A 218 19.49 8.75 -19.91
N LEU A 219 20.17 8.86 -21.05
CA LEU A 219 20.58 10.12 -21.64
C LEU A 219 19.78 10.40 -22.91
N PRO A 220 19.52 11.69 -23.22
CA PRO A 220 19.13 12.11 -24.55
C PRO A 220 20.09 11.58 -25.62
N GLU A 221 19.59 11.37 -26.83
CA GLU A 221 20.39 10.91 -27.97
C GLU A 221 21.43 11.97 -28.38
N HIS A 222 21.04 13.24 -28.30
CA HIS A 222 21.90 14.39 -28.62
C HIS A 222 22.21 15.13 -27.33
N VAL A 223 23.34 14.77 -26.70
CA VAL A 223 23.79 15.42 -25.47
C VAL A 223 25.22 15.91 -25.64
N GLU A 224 25.45 17.18 -25.31
CA GLU A 224 26.79 17.76 -25.35
C GLU A 224 27.55 17.43 -24.07
N ALA A 225 28.82 17.07 -24.22
CA ALA A 225 29.73 16.78 -23.10
C ALA A 225 30.22 18.07 -22.42
N ASN A 226 29.29 18.84 -21.85
CA ASN A 226 29.54 20.11 -21.18
C ASN A 226 29.27 20.01 -19.66
N GLN A 227 29.47 21.12 -18.94
CA GLN A 227 29.30 21.16 -17.50
C GLN A 227 27.83 21.04 -17.05
N MET A 228 26.86 21.39 -17.90
CA MET A 228 25.45 21.18 -17.59
C MET A 228 25.12 19.68 -17.53
N LEU A 229 25.71 18.88 -18.42
CA LEU A 229 25.59 17.43 -18.35
C LEU A 229 26.16 16.88 -17.03
N ASP A 230 27.32 17.38 -16.58
CA ASP A 230 27.89 16.94 -15.30
C ASP A 230 26.95 17.17 -14.12
N TYR A 231 26.32 18.35 -14.06
CA TYR A 231 25.36 18.68 -13.01
C TYR A 231 24.10 17.82 -13.07
N ALA A 232 23.57 17.57 -14.27
CA ALA A 232 22.42 16.70 -14.45
C ALA A 232 22.74 15.24 -14.08
N LEU A 233 23.91 14.72 -14.49
CA LEU A 233 24.36 13.39 -14.12
C LEU A 233 24.55 13.26 -12.60
N LEU A 234 25.16 14.25 -11.96
CA LEU A 234 25.35 14.28 -10.51
C LEU A 234 23.99 14.23 -9.79
N HIS A 235 23.00 15.01 -10.24
CA HIS A 235 21.65 15.03 -9.69
C HIS A 235 20.98 13.65 -9.76
N GLU A 236 20.97 13.02 -10.94
CA GLU A 236 20.39 11.68 -11.13
C GLU A 236 21.14 10.59 -10.34
N LEU A 237 22.47 10.69 -10.23
CA LEU A 237 23.29 9.79 -9.41
C LEU A 237 22.99 9.93 -7.91
N ILE A 238 22.67 11.13 -7.43
CA ILE A 238 22.27 11.36 -6.04
C ILE A 238 20.92 10.70 -5.77
N HIS A 239 19.93 10.84 -6.66
CA HIS A 239 18.66 10.10 -6.56
C HIS A 239 18.88 8.59 -6.50
N TYR A 240 19.76 8.07 -7.36
CA TYR A 240 20.14 6.66 -7.35
C TYR A 240 20.74 6.23 -6.01
N ARG A 241 21.75 6.96 -5.51
CA ARG A 241 22.44 6.67 -4.25
C ARG A 241 21.49 6.71 -3.04
N ARG A 242 20.57 7.66 -3.03
CA ARG A 242 19.57 7.82 -1.97
C ARG A 242 18.39 6.85 -2.08
N LYS A 243 18.29 6.08 -3.17
CA LYS A 243 17.20 5.13 -3.46
C LYS A 243 15.83 5.80 -3.45
N ASP A 244 15.77 7.01 -3.98
CA ASP A 244 14.58 7.86 -4.01
C ASP A 244 13.40 7.17 -4.74
N ILE A 245 13.69 6.30 -5.72
CA ILE A 245 12.70 5.46 -6.40
C ILE A 245 11.95 4.51 -5.43
N CYS A 246 12.58 4.03 -4.36
CA CYS A 246 11.93 3.17 -3.38
C CYS A 246 10.85 3.93 -2.62
N LEU A 247 11.16 5.15 -2.15
CA LEU A 247 10.19 6.01 -1.48
C LEU A 247 9.02 6.36 -2.40
N LYS A 248 9.31 6.72 -3.66
CA LYS A 248 8.27 7.00 -4.66
C LYS A 248 7.35 5.79 -4.89
N VAL A 249 7.91 4.59 -4.97
CA VAL A 249 7.12 3.35 -5.11
C VAL A 249 6.23 3.12 -3.90
N VAL A 250 6.76 3.22 -2.67
CA VAL A 250 5.96 3.06 -1.44
C VAL A 250 4.86 4.11 -1.34
N ALA A 251 5.12 5.36 -1.75
CA ALA A 251 4.12 6.42 -1.77
C ALA A 251 2.99 6.14 -2.78
N ILE A 252 3.32 5.65 -3.98
CA ILE A 252 2.33 5.22 -4.98
C ILE A 252 1.50 4.05 -4.47
N TRP A 253 2.12 3.09 -3.77
CA TRP A 253 1.41 1.97 -3.14
C TRP A 253 0.43 2.42 -2.06
N ALA A 254 0.85 3.32 -1.18
CA ALA A 254 -0.05 3.93 -0.20
C ALA A 254 -1.22 4.65 -0.89
N ALA A 255 -0.95 5.42 -1.95
CA ALA A 255 -1.99 6.07 -2.74
C ALA A 255 -2.91 5.07 -3.46
N ALA A 256 -2.41 3.91 -3.89
CA ALA A 256 -3.25 2.88 -4.50
C ALA A 256 -4.24 2.28 -3.49
N ILE A 257 -3.79 1.98 -2.26
CA ILE A 257 -4.65 1.45 -1.19
C ILE A 257 -5.71 2.48 -0.78
N HIS A 258 -5.33 3.75 -0.74
CA HIS A 258 -6.18 4.88 -0.37
C HIS A 258 -6.59 5.71 -1.59
N TRP A 259 -6.85 5.09 -2.73
CA TRP A 259 -7.06 5.78 -4.00
C TRP A 259 -8.21 6.79 -3.98
N PHE A 260 -9.22 6.54 -3.14
CA PHE A 260 -10.37 7.41 -2.92
C PHE A 260 -10.03 8.69 -2.13
N ASN A 261 -8.86 8.74 -1.48
CA ASN A 261 -8.46 9.84 -0.62
C ASN A 261 -7.57 10.86 -1.37
N PRO A 262 -8.08 12.07 -1.69
CA PRO A 262 -7.31 13.08 -2.42
C PRO A 262 -6.11 13.62 -1.64
N LEU A 263 -6.13 13.58 -0.30
CA LEU A 263 -5.01 14.05 0.53
C LEU A 263 -3.82 13.11 0.48
N VAL A 264 -4.04 11.80 0.24
CA VAL A 264 -2.94 10.86 0.00
C VAL A 264 -2.30 11.11 -1.37
N TRP A 265 -3.07 11.50 -2.38
CA TRP A 265 -2.50 11.95 -3.66
C TRP A 265 -1.72 13.27 -3.54
N LEU A 266 -2.20 14.20 -2.71
CA LEU A 266 -1.46 15.42 -2.38
C LEU A 266 -0.16 15.11 -1.64
N MET A 267 -0.19 14.15 -0.71
CA MET A 267 0.99 13.65 -0.03
C MET A 267 2.03 13.15 -1.04
N VAL A 268 1.66 12.32 -2.02
CA VAL A 268 2.60 11.83 -3.06
C VAL A 268 3.33 13.00 -3.75
N ARG A 269 2.61 14.07 -4.11
CA ARG A 269 3.22 15.28 -4.69
C ARG A 269 4.19 15.98 -3.74
N GLN A 270 3.85 16.03 -2.45
CA GLN A 270 4.73 16.63 -1.43
C GLN A 270 5.98 15.78 -1.18
N VAL A 271 5.84 14.45 -1.22
CA VAL A 271 6.97 13.51 -1.14
C VAL A 271 7.95 13.78 -2.29
N GLU A 272 7.44 13.92 -3.52
CA GLU A 272 8.29 14.23 -4.68
C GLU A 272 9.02 15.57 -4.50
N GLN A 273 8.34 16.63 -4.07
CA GLN A 273 8.98 17.92 -3.83
C GLN A 273 10.07 17.86 -2.74
N ASP A 274 9.82 17.16 -1.64
CA ASP A 274 10.80 17.03 -0.56
C ASP A 274 11.99 16.16 -0.97
N MET A 275 11.76 15.19 -1.86
CA MET A 275 12.79 14.33 -2.44
C MET A 275 13.74 15.12 -3.35
N GLU A 276 13.19 16.00 -4.20
CA GLU A 276 13.95 16.94 -5.04
C GLU A 276 14.78 17.90 -4.18
N LEU A 277 14.17 18.54 -3.17
CA LEU A 277 14.89 19.43 -2.24
C LEU A 277 16.03 18.72 -1.52
N ALA A 278 15.81 17.47 -1.09
CA ALA A 278 16.87 16.67 -0.48
C ALA A 278 17.97 16.27 -1.48
N CYS A 279 17.65 16.21 -2.77
CA CYS A 279 18.61 15.88 -3.83
C CYS A 279 19.52 17.09 -4.04
N ASP A 280 18.91 18.27 -4.18
CA ASP A 280 19.61 19.54 -4.29
C ASP A 280 20.49 19.82 -3.08
N GLU A 281 19.96 19.67 -1.86
CA GLU A 281 20.78 19.82 -0.63
C GLU A 281 22.01 18.90 -0.66
N ALA A 282 21.84 17.63 -1.06
CA ALA A 282 22.96 16.69 -1.16
C ALA A 282 23.93 17.06 -2.29
N ALA A 283 23.46 17.60 -3.41
CA ALA A 283 24.32 18.07 -4.49
C ALA A 283 25.20 19.24 -4.02
N LEU A 284 24.62 20.19 -3.28
CA LEU A 284 25.35 21.34 -2.74
C LEU A 284 26.40 20.96 -1.70
N THR A 285 26.26 19.81 -1.02
CA THR A 285 27.33 19.28 -0.14
C THR A 285 28.52 18.68 -0.90
N VAL A 286 28.29 18.22 -2.13
CA VAL A 286 29.31 17.57 -2.97
C VAL A 286 30.00 18.59 -3.89
N LEU A 287 29.25 19.60 -4.32
CA LEU A 287 29.74 20.68 -5.17
C LEU A 287 30.42 21.79 -4.35
N PRO A 288 31.52 22.36 -4.84
CA PRO A 288 32.14 23.52 -4.22
C PRO A 288 31.23 24.74 -4.37
N PRO A 289 31.32 25.73 -3.45
CA PRO A 289 30.42 26.89 -3.44
C PRO A 289 30.35 27.68 -4.75
N GLN A 290 31.43 27.70 -5.55
CA GLN A 290 31.44 28.42 -6.83
C GLN A 290 30.54 27.76 -7.90
N GLU A 291 30.30 26.45 -7.80
CA GLU A 291 29.49 25.70 -8.76
C GLU A 291 27.98 25.73 -8.43
N HIS A 292 27.59 26.16 -7.23
CA HIS A 292 26.20 26.11 -6.73
C HIS A 292 25.21 26.85 -7.64
N ARG A 293 25.58 28.03 -8.13
CA ARG A 293 24.73 28.82 -9.02
C ARG A 293 24.54 28.14 -10.38
N ALA A 294 25.62 27.65 -10.97
CA ALA A 294 25.58 27.00 -12.28
C ALA A 294 24.79 25.68 -12.22
N TYR A 295 24.91 24.94 -11.11
CA TYR A 295 24.07 23.79 -10.82
C TYR A 295 22.58 24.18 -10.78
N GLY A 296 22.21 25.18 -9.96
CA GLY A 296 20.83 25.61 -9.83
C GLY A 296 20.21 26.07 -11.16
N GLU A 297 20.96 26.84 -11.96
CA GLU A 297 20.54 27.25 -13.31
C GLU A 297 20.31 26.06 -14.25
N THR A 298 21.14 25.01 -14.15
CA THR A 298 20.99 23.78 -14.94
C THR A 298 19.72 23.02 -14.58
N ILE A 299 19.45 22.82 -13.29
CA ILE A 299 18.25 22.11 -12.83
C ILE A 299 16.98 22.88 -13.19
N LEU A 300 16.98 24.21 -13.04
CA LEU A 300 15.85 25.05 -13.45
C LEU A 300 15.56 24.95 -14.96
N ARG A 301 16.61 24.92 -15.80
CA ARG A 301 16.45 24.72 -17.25
C ARG A 301 15.89 23.34 -17.57
N ALA A 302 16.38 22.30 -16.91
CA ALA A 302 15.89 20.94 -17.09
C ALA A 302 14.41 20.81 -16.67
N ALA A 303 14.02 21.44 -15.55
CA ALA A 303 12.63 21.48 -15.09
C ALA A 303 11.71 22.23 -16.07
N ALA A 304 12.18 23.34 -16.64
CA ALA A 304 11.42 24.10 -17.64
C ALA A 304 11.20 23.29 -18.93
N GLN A 305 12.22 22.57 -19.42
CA GLN A 305 12.11 21.69 -20.59
C GLN A 305 11.12 20.54 -20.37
N LYS A 306 11.09 20.00 -19.14
CA LYS A 306 10.16 18.95 -18.76
C LYS A 306 8.71 19.44 -18.69
N ALA A 307 8.48 20.70 -18.35
CA ALA A 307 7.14 21.30 -18.24
C ALA A 307 6.54 21.75 -19.59
N SER A 308 7.37 21.94 -20.62
CA SER A 308 6.92 22.32 -21.98
C SER A 308 6.30 21.16 -22.80
N HIS A 309 6.15 19.97 -22.21
CA HIS A 309 5.60 18.77 -22.83
C HIS A 309 4.64 18.04 -21.89
#